data_AF-A0A918RLD8-F1
#
_entry.id   AF-A0A918RLD8-F1
#
_cell.length_a   1.000
_cell.length_b   1.000
_cell.length_c   1.000
_cell.angle_alpha   90.00
_cell.angle_beta   90.00
_cell.angle_gamma   90.00
#
_symmetry.space_group_name_H-M   'P 1'
#
loop_
_entity.id
_entity.type
_entity.pdbx_description
1 polymer ?
#
loop_
_entity_poly.entity_id
_entity_poly.type
_entity_poly.pdbx_seq_one_letter_code
_entity_poly.pdbx_strand_id
1 'polypeptide(L)'
;MTALRYAVITPDGNLTHHDGPLAWDTLLGPEGRARVHLPGLAVAGWVNDIGLLYPERYPRNITGSCVLATLGANIQPYAGPVVFTGWNPANTARGLLEIQSLPQPVEHLDFAHGAVLKALAGQTPRELSPSWAEQIREIAEHARTAPTPGITIRTVRLP
;
A
#
# COMPACT_ATOMS: atom_id res chain seq x y z
N MET A 1 17.41 -6.56 16.47
CA MET A 1 16.73 -6.27 15.20
C MET A 1 17.39 -5.06 14.58
N THR A 2 17.79 -5.13 13.31
CA THR A 2 18.40 -4.00 12.61
C THR A 2 17.36 -2.89 12.46
N ALA A 3 17.70 -1.66 12.85
CA ALA A 3 16.82 -0.51 12.62
C ALA A 3 16.67 -0.30 11.11
N LEU A 4 15.43 -0.05 10.67
CA LEU A 4 15.06 0.12 9.27
C LEU A 4 14.23 1.39 9.14
N ARG A 5 14.47 2.13 8.05
CA ARG A 5 13.62 3.25 7.68
C ARG A 5 12.43 2.75 6.88
N TYR A 6 11.22 3.10 7.28
CA TYR A 6 9.99 2.75 6.58
C TYR A 6 8.97 3.89 6.68
N ALA A 7 7.94 3.83 5.84
CA ALA A 7 6.83 4.75 5.92
C ALA A 7 5.50 3.99 6.04
N VAL A 8 4.50 4.63 6.62
CA VAL A 8 3.17 4.04 6.81
C VAL A 8 2.11 5.05 6.37
N ILE A 9 1.21 4.61 5.50
CA ILE A 9 -0.06 5.29 5.25
C ILE A 9 -1.12 4.60 6.10
N THR A 10 -1.58 5.27 7.14
CA THR A 10 -2.68 4.78 7.99
C THR A 10 -4.01 4.81 7.24
N PRO A 11 -5.05 4.08 7.69
CA PRO A 11 -6.33 4.00 6.98
C PRO A 11 -7.07 5.33 6.82
N ASP A 12 -6.81 6.31 7.69
CA ASP A 12 -7.28 7.70 7.58
C ASP A 12 -6.49 8.53 6.55
N GLY A 13 -5.47 7.94 5.93
CA GLY A 13 -4.67 8.53 4.87
C GLY A 13 -3.44 9.32 5.33
N ASN A 14 -3.10 9.32 6.62
CA ASN A 14 -1.90 10.00 7.10
C ASN A 14 -0.62 9.23 6.74
N LEU A 15 0.34 9.92 6.13
CA LEU A 15 1.68 9.38 5.85
C LEU A 15 2.63 9.73 7.00
N THR A 16 3.29 8.72 7.55
CA THR A 16 4.30 8.88 8.61
C THR A 16 5.57 8.13 8.25
N HIS A 17 6.74 8.72 8.57
CA HIS A 17 8.05 8.11 8.36
C HIS A 17 8.62 7.67 9.71
N HIS A 18 9.25 6.50 9.74
CA HIS A 18 9.74 5.84 10.94
C HIS A 18 11.17 5.35 10.73
N ASP A 19 11.99 5.48 11.76
CA ASP A 19 13.32 4.88 11.84
C ASP A 19 13.32 3.96 13.07
N GLY A 20 13.43 2.64 12.86
CA GLY A 20 13.38 1.71 14.00
C GLY A 20 13.11 0.26 13.62
N PRO A 21 12.82 -0.60 14.62
CA PRO A 21 12.42 -1.96 14.35
C PRO A 21 11.06 -2.00 13.65
N LEU A 22 10.92 -2.90 12.68
CA LEU A 22 9.71 -3.01 11.90
C LEU A 22 8.83 -4.13 12.48
N ALA A 23 7.84 -3.74 13.29
CA ALA A 23 6.93 -4.63 14.00
C ALA A 23 5.71 -4.98 13.13
N TRP A 24 5.89 -5.93 12.20
CA TRP A 24 4.87 -6.31 11.21
C TRP A 24 3.49 -6.58 11.79
N ASP A 25 3.40 -7.38 12.86
CA ASP A 25 2.12 -7.78 13.45
C ASP A 25 1.37 -6.59 14.06
N THR A 26 2.09 -5.57 14.51
CA THR A 26 1.52 -4.32 15.00
C THR A 26 1.08 -3.42 13.86
N LEU A 27 1.87 -3.36 12.78
CA LEU A 27 1.63 -2.46 11.65
C LEU A 27 0.53 -2.95 10.70
N LEU A 28 0.52 -4.24 10.38
CA LEU A 28 -0.37 -4.84 9.39
C LEU A 28 -1.35 -5.83 10.02
N GLY A 29 -1.06 -6.37 11.20
CA GLY A 29 -1.84 -7.41 11.84
C GLY A 29 -1.16 -8.79 11.78
N PRO A 30 -1.63 -9.74 12.63
CA PRO A 30 -1.01 -11.06 12.77
C PRO A 30 -1.31 -12.02 11.61
N GLU A 31 -2.22 -11.68 10.70
CA GLU A 31 -2.64 -12.55 9.61
C GLU A 31 -1.61 -12.66 8.47
N GLY A 32 -0.52 -11.90 8.56
CA GLY A 32 0.55 -11.90 7.58
C GLY A 32 0.51 -10.69 6.65
N ARG A 33 1.55 -10.59 5.82
CA ARG A 33 1.77 -9.46 4.91
C ARG A 33 1.85 -9.94 3.48
N ALA A 34 1.15 -9.25 2.59
CA ALA A 34 1.30 -9.38 1.15
C ALA A 34 2.17 -8.24 0.62
N ARG A 35 3.12 -8.57 -0.26
CA ARG A 35 3.93 -7.58 -0.97
C ARG A 35 3.14 -7.01 -2.14
N VAL A 36 3.04 -5.69 -2.20
CA VAL A 36 2.57 -4.95 -3.36
C VAL A 36 3.77 -4.57 -4.23
N HIS A 37 3.79 -5.08 -5.46
CA HIS A 37 4.84 -4.79 -6.43
C HIS A 37 4.70 -3.34 -6.92
N LEU A 38 5.78 -2.55 -6.80
CA LEU A 38 5.89 -1.18 -7.34
C LEU A 38 6.92 -1.14 -8.48
N PRO A 39 6.49 -1.27 -9.74
CA PRO A 39 7.41 -1.46 -10.86
C PRO A 39 8.27 -0.21 -11.08
N GLY A 40 9.55 -0.43 -11.37
CA GLY A 40 10.49 0.67 -11.62
C GLY A 40 11.02 1.38 -10.37
N LEU A 41 10.61 0.96 -9.15
CA LEU A 41 11.06 1.54 -7.89
C LEU A 41 11.87 0.53 -7.07
N ALA A 42 12.89 1.00 -6.37
CA ALA A 42 13.61 0.24 -5.33
C ALA A 42 12.83 0.25 -4.00
N VAL A 43 11.51 0.16 -4.06
CA VAL A 43 10.58 0.27 -2.94
C VAL A 43 9.53 -0.84 -3.06
N ALA A 44 9.09 -1.39 -1.93
CA ALA A 44 7.97 -2.32 -1.86
C ALA A 44 6.88 -1.75 -0.95
N GLY A 45 5.62 -1.88 -1.39
CA GLY A 45 4.47 -1.71 -0.52
C GLY A 45 4.12 -3.02 0.17
N TRP A 46 3.52 -2.94 1.36
CA TRP A 46 3.08 -4.09 2.13
C TRP A 46 1.71 -3.78 2.73
N VAL A 47 0.82 -4.77 2.65
CA VAL A 47 -0.55 -4.71 3.18
C VAL A 47 -0.86 -6.00 3.93
N ASN A 48 -1.92 -6.03 4.74
CA ASN A 48 -2.40 -7.28 5.32
C ASN A 48 -2.84 -8.23 4.21
N ASP A 49 -2.36 -9.48 4.24
CA ASP A 49 -2.63 -10.49 3.20
C ASP A 49 -4.13 -10.79 3.03
N ILE A 50 -4.88 -10.75 4.12
CA ILE A 50 -6.30 -11.04 4.15
C ILE A 50 -7.14 -9.87 4.66
N GLY A 51 -6.61 -8.65 4.58
CA GLY A 51 -7.28 -7.45 5.11
C GLY A 51 -8.68 -7.26 4.54
N LEU A 52 -8.84 -7.59 3.26
CA LEU A 52 -10.13 -7.53 2.57
C LEU A 52 -11.17 -8.51 3.10
N LEU A 53 -10.79 -9.60 3.79
CA LEU A 53 -11.74 -10.56 4.36
C LEU A 53 -12.29 -10.11 5.72
N TYR A 54 -11.66 -9.11 6.37
CA TYR A 54 -12.05 -8.61 7.69
C TYR A 54 -12.27 -7.10 7.68
N PRO A 55 -13.30 -6.59 6.95
CA PRO A 55 -13.52 -5.15 6.77
C PRO A 55 -13.80 -4.39 8.08
N GLU A 56 -14.30 -5.07 9.13
CA GLU A 56 -14.50 -4.46 10.45
C GLU A 56 -13.17 -4.19 11.18
N ARG A 57 -12.16 -5.03 10.95
CA ARG A 57 -10.82 -4.91 11.55
C ARG A 57 -9.91 -4.03 10.70
N TYR A 58 -10.01 -4.17 9.38
CA TYR A 58 -9.19 -3.49 8.39
C TYR A 58 -10.07 -2.64 7.49
N PRO A 59 -10.35 -1.38 7.89
CA PRO A 59 -11.08 -0.47 7.02
C PRO A 59 -10.28 -0.21 5.74
N ARG A 60 -10.98 0.12 4.66
CA ARG A 60 -10.33 0.44 3.38
C ARG A 60 -9.47 1.68 3.49
N ASN A 61 -8.30 1.62 2.90
CA ASN A 61 -7.35 2.72 2.90
C ASN A 61 -7.36 3.38 1.53
N ILE A 62 -8.30 4.30 1.34
CA ILE A 62 -8.55 4.95 0.05
C ILE A 62 -7.32 5.70 -0.44
N THR A 63 -6.70 6.49 0.44
CA THR A 63 -5.48 7.22 0.14
C THR A 63 -4.33 6.27 -0.18
N GLY A 64 -4.15 5.21 0.61
CA GLY A 64 -3.13 4.18 0.37
C GLY A 64 -3.32 3.47 -0.98
N SER A 65 -4.56 3.12 -1.35
CA SER A 65 -4.89 2.57 -2.67
C SER A 65 -4.52 3.49 -3.81
N CYS A 66 -4.89 4.77 -3.72
CA CYS A 66 -4.55 5.77 -4.73
C CYS A 66 -3.04 6.01 -4.83
N VAL A 67 -2.32 6.03 -3.70
CA VAL A 67 -0.86 6.18 -3.69
C VAL A 67 -0.19 4.97 -4.32
N LEU A 68 -0.59 3.74 -3.97
CA LEU A 68 -0.05 2.53 -4.59
C LEU A 68 -0.28 2.53 -6.10
N ALA A 69 -1.49 2.88 -6.57
CA ALA A 69 -1.79 2.99 -7.99
C ALA A 69 -0.93 4.07 -8.69
N THR A 70 -0.73 5.22 -8.04
CA THR A 70 0.14 6.30 -8.55
C THR A 70 1.59 5.84 -8.69
N LEU A 71 2.05 4.97 -7.80
CA LEU A 71 3.38 4.35 -7.82
C LEU A 71 3.46 3.11 -8.75
N GLY A 72 2.43 2.86 -9.56
CA GLY A 72 2.40 1.82 -10.58
C GLY A 72 1.90 0.45 -10.11
N ALA A 73 1.36 0.34 -8.89
CA ALA A 73 0.70 -0.89 -8.45
C ALA A 73 -0.62 -1.11 -9.23
N ASN A 74 -1.10 -2.37 -9.21
CA ASN A 74 -2.44 -2.67 -9.68
C ASN A 74 -3.49 -1.94 -8.84
N ILE A 75 -4.55 -1.45 -9.50
CA ILE A 75 -5.69 -0.81 -8.82
C ILE A 75 -6.43 -1.88 -8.00
N GLN A 76 -6.36 -1.75 -6.67
CA GLN A 76 -7.07 -2.62 -5.74
C GLN A 76 -7.57 -1.82 -4.53
N PRO A 77 -8.72 -2.23 -3.91
CA PRO A 77 -9.26 -1.61 -2.71
C PRO A 77 -8.52 -2.05 -1.44
N TYR A 78 -7.21 -1.80 -1.36
CA TYR A 78 -6.38 -2.20 -0.22
C TYR A 78 -6.99 -1.81 1.14
N ALA A 79 -6.90 -2.75 2.09
CA ALA A 79 -7.48 -2.63 3.42
C ALA A 79 -6.40 -2.57 4.50
N GLY A 80 -6.64 -1.76 5.53
CA GLY A 80 -5.69 -1.52 6.61
C GLY A 80 -4.54 -0.58 6.23
N PRO A 81 -3.54 -0.44 7.12
CA PRO A 81 -2.35 0.37 6.84
C PRO A 81 -1.56 -0.16 5.63
N VAL A 82 -0.90 0.75 4.91
CA VAL A 82 0.08 0.40 3.88
C VAL A 82 1.47 0.76 4.38
N VAL A 83 2.38 -0.21 4.45
CA VAL A 83 3.77 0.00 4.88
C VAL A 83 4.68 0.03 3.65
N PHE A 84 5.60 0.97 3.59
CA PHE A 84 6.60 1.10 2.52
C PHE A 84 8.00 0.85 3.06
N THR A 85 8.75 -0.05 2.40
CA THR A 85 10.15 -0.32 2.71
C THR A 85 11.00 -0.16 1.45
N GLY A 86 12.32 -0.01 1.61
CA GLY A 86 13.24 -0.24 0.49
C GLY A 86 13.20 -1.69 0.03
N TRP A 87 13.52 -1.91 -1.24
CA TRP A 87 13.54 -3.22 -1.87
C TRP A 87 14.76 -3.36 -2.78
N ASN A 88 15.58 -4.40 -2.56
CA ASN A 88 16.71 -4.71 -3.44
C ASN A 88 16.41 -5.95 -4.30
N PRO A 89 16.00 -5.75 -5.57
CA PRO A 89 15.66 -6.86 -6.45
C PRO A 89 16.87 -7.73 -6.82
N ALA A 90 18.10 -7.19 -6.79
CA ALA A 90 19.32 -7.91 -7.18
C ALA A 90 19.78 -8.96 -6.14
N ASN A 91 19.25 -8.92 -4.92
CA ASN A 91 19.63 -9.82 -3.83
C ASN A 91 18.72 -11.06 -3.69
N THR A 92 17.64 -11.16 -4.48
CA THR A 92 16.69 -12.29 -4.43
C THR A 92 17.34 -13.63 -4.76
N ALA A 93 18.28 -13.67 -5.72
CA ALA A 93 18.95 -14.91 -6.13
C ALA A 93 19.96 -15.49 -5.11
N ARG A 94 20.30 -14.74 -4.04
CA ARG A 94 21.35 -15.13 -3.07
C ARG A 94 20.86 -15.30 -1.63
N GLY A 95 19.55 -15.21 -1.37
CA GLY A 95 18.99 -15.46 -0.03
C GLY A 95 19.36 -14.41 1.04
N LEU A 96 19.72 -13.18 0.64
CA LEU A 96 20.13 -12.11 1.55
C LEU A 96 19.10 -10.96 1.54
N LEU A 97 18.37 -10.81 2.66
CA LEU A 97 17.45 -9.72 3.06
C LEU A 97 16.86 -8.88 1.91
N GLU A 98 15.68 -9.27 1.45
CA GLU A 98 14.95 -8.58 0.38
C GLU A 98 14.42 -7.20 0.80
N ILE A 99 14.14 -7.03 2.10
CA ILE A 99 13.65 -5.78 2.71
C ILE A 99 14.83 -4.93 3.17
N GLN A 100 14.86 -3.68 2.73
CA GLN A 100 15.89 -2.70 3.08
C GLN A 100 15.28 -1.41 3.61
N SER A 101 16.11 -0.54 4.17
CA SER A 101 15.71 0.83 4.50
C SER A 101 15.23 1.56 3.27
N LEU A 102 14.14 2.31 3.43
CA LEU A 102 13.61 3.19 2.41
C LEU A 102 14.69 4.20 1.98
N PRO A 103 14.91 4.41 0.67
CA PRO A 103 15.98 5.30 0.19
C PRO A 103 15.72 6.75 0.60
N GLN A 104 16.79 7.53 0.78
CA GLN A 104 16.69 8.97 1.02
C GLN A 104 17.18 9.77 -0.18
N PRO A 105 16.43 10.80 -0.62
CA PRO A 105 15.10 11.19 -0.14
C PRO A 105 13.97 10.28 -0.70
N VAL A 106 12.83 10.19 -0.02
CA VAL A 106 11.66 9.39 -0.47
C VAL A 106 10.72 10.22 -1.37
N GLU A 107 11.30 11.05 -2.24
CA GLU A 107 10.57 12.11 -2.97
C GLU A 107 9.35 11.58 -3.71
N HIS A 108 9.44 10.39 -4.29
CA HIS A 108 8.36 9.82 -5.09
C HIS A 108 7.15 9.44 -4.23
N LEU A 109 7.37 8.94 -3.01
CA LEU A 109 6.28 8.60 -2.08
C LEU A 109 5.62 9.87 -1.55
N ASP A 110 6.42 10.84 -1.10
CA ASP A 110 5.92 12.10 -0.54
C ASP A 110 5.18 12.91 -1.61
N PHE A 111 5.71 12.96 -2.84
CA PHE A 111 5.06 13.58 -3.98
C PHE A 111 3.74 12.89 -4.32
N ALA A 112 3.74 11.55 -4.46
CA ALA A 112 2.53 10.79 -4.78
C ALA A 112 1.46 10.99 -3.71
N HIS A 113 1.82 10.93 -2.42
CA HIS A 113 0.90 11.17 -1.31
C HIS A 113 0.31 12.58 -1.35
N GLY A 114 1.14 13.62 -1.47
CA GLY A 114 0.67 15.00 -1.56
C GLY A 114 -0.21 15.28 -2.78
N ALA A 115 0.14 14.70 -3.93
CA ALA A 115 -0.65 14.83 -5.16
C ALA A 115 -2.02 14.13 -5.04
N VAL A 116 -2.05 12.93 -4.45
CA VAL A 116 -3.29 12.19 -4.18
C VAL A 116 -4.18 12.97 -3.22
N LEU A 117 -3.66 13.50 -2.12
CA LEU A 117 -4.46 14.29 -1.18
C LEU A 117 -5.11 15.51 -1.84
N LYS A 118 -4.37 16.22 -2.70
CA LYS A 118 -4.93 17.33 -3.50
C LYS A 118 -6.04 16.85 -4.44
N ALA A 119 -5.84 15.75 -5.16
CA ALA A 119 -6.86 15.19 -6.05
C ALA A 119 -8.14 14.77 -5.32
N LEU A 120 -7.99 14.13 -4.15
CA LEU A 120 -9.10 13.72 -3.28
C LEU A 120 -9.84 14.93 -2.68
N ALA A 121 -9.13 16.04 -2.45
CA ALA A 121 -9.73 17.32 -2.05
C ALA A 121 -10.38 18.09 -3.22
N GLY A 122 -10.50 17.49 -4.40
CA GLY A 122 -11.10 18.11 -5.59
C GLY A 122 -10.19 19.09 -6.33
N GLN A 123 -8.90 19.15 -5.99
CA GLN A 123 -7.92 20.01 -6.63
C GLN A 123 -7.15 19.25 -7.72
N THR A 124 -6.47 19.99 -8.59
CA THR A 124 -5.50 19.42 -9.55
C THR A 124 -4.09 19.82 -9.11
N PRO A 125 -3.20 18.87 -8.79
CA PRO A 125 -1.80 19.19 -8.50
C PRO A 125 -1.15 19.94 -9.67
N ARG A 126 -0.27 20.90 -9.36
CA ARG A 126 0.33 21.79 -10.37
C ARG A 126 1.13 21.02 -11.42
N GLU A 127 1.77 19.93 -11.00
CA GLU A 127 2.66 19.11 -11.80
C GLU A 127 1.91 18.04 -12.63
N LEU A 128 0.59 17.92 -12.49
CA LEU A 128 -0.22 16.84 -13.06
C LEU A 128 -1.42 17.36 -13.83
N SER A 129 -1.95 16.55 -14.74
CA SER A 129 -3.10 16.94 -15.57
C SER A 129 -4.42 16.86 -14.80
N PRO A 130 -5.45 17.62 -15.22
CA PRO A 130 -6.81 17.44 -14.71
C PRO A 130 -7.33 16.01 -14.86
N SER A 131 -7.03 15.35 -15.99
CA SER A 131 -7.41 13.97 -16.25
C SER A 131 -6.77 12.97 -15.28
N TRP A 132 -5.54 13.23 -14.82
CA TRP A 132 -4.92 12.42 -13.77
C TRP A 132 -5.68 12.57 -12.46
N ALA A 133 -6.04 13.80 -12.08
CA ALA A 133 -6.79 14.04 -10.84
C ALA A 133 -8.19 13.41 -10.87
N GLU A 134 -8.84 13.38 -12.04
CA GLU A 134 -10.10 12.65 -12.27
C GLU A 134 -9.91 11.14 -12.11
N GLN A 135 -8.89 10.55 -12.73
CA GLN A 135 -8.57 9.13 -12.56
C GLN A 135 -8.32 8.76 -11.10
N ILE A 136 -7.63 9.60 -10.33
CA ILE A 136 -7.44 9.36 -8.89
C ILE A 136 -8.77 9.35 -8.14
N ARG A 137 -9.70 10.25 -8.46
CA ARG A 137 -11.04 10.26 -7.85
C ARG A 137 -11.85 9.03 -8.23
N GLU A 138 -11.73 8.55 -9.47
CA GLU A 138 -12.35 7.30 -9.91
C GLU A 138 -11.77 6.08 -9.17
N ILE A 139 -10.45 6.00 -9.03
CA ILE A 139 -9.77 4.96 -8.24
C ILE A 139 -10.23 5.03 -6.78
N ALA A 140 -10.37 6.24 -6.22
CA ALA A 140 -10.85 6.43 -4.87
C ALA A 140 -12.30 5.97 -4.69
N GLU A 141 -13.16 6.23 -5.67
CA GLU A 141 -14.54 5.76 -5.69
C GLU A 141 -14.60 4.24 -5.77
N HIS A 142 -13.81 3.64 -6.66
CA HIS A 142 -13.68 2.19 -6.76
C HIS A 142 -13.19 1.60 -5.44
N ALA A 143 -12.15 2.18 -4.84
CA ALA A 143 -11.64 1.72 -3.55
C ALA A 143 -12.73 1.79 -2.46
N ARG A 144 -13.58 2.83 -2.45
CA ARG A 144 -14.68 2.96 -1.48
C ARG A 144 -15.81 1.94 -1.70
N THR A 145 -16.12 1.63 -2.96
CA THR A 145 -17.37 0.93 -3.31
C THR A 145 -17.21 -0.48 -3.86
N ALA A 146 -15.98 -0.91 -4.18
CA ALA A 146 -15.72 -2.26 -4.68
C ALA A 146 -16.36 -3.31 -3.78
N PRO A 147 -16.84 -4.46 -4.27
CA PRO A 147 -17.36 -5.50 -3.42
C PRO A 147 -16.25 -6.11 -2.55
N THR A 148 -16.57 -6.41 -1.30
CA THR A 148 -15.68 -7.19 -0.43
C THR A 148 -15.65 -8.64 -0.95
N PRO A 149 -14.47 -9.22 -1.21
CA PRO A 149 -14.38 -10.59 -1.69
C PRO A 149 -14.95 -11.56 -0.65
N GLY A 150 -15.76 -12.51 -1.11
CA GLY A 150 -16.29 -13.59 -0.30
C GLY A 150 -15.52 -14.89 -0.52
N ILE A 151 -15.38 -15.71 0.52
CA ILE A 151 -14.89 -17.09 0.40
C ILE A 151 -16.10 -18.03 0.44
N THR A 152 -16.18 -18.93 -0.53
CA THR A 152 -17.14 -20.05 -0.49
C THR A 152 -16.38 -21.33 -0.19
N ILE A 153 -16.59 -21.91 1.00
CA ILE A 153 -16.03 -23.21 1.37
C ILE A 153 -16.99 -24.31 0.87
N ARG A 154 -16.50 -25.20 0.00
CA ARG A 154 -17.25 -26.40 -0.42
C ARG A 154 -16.62 -27.63 0.21
N THR A 155 -17.39 -28.34 1.03
CA THR A 155 -16.97 -29.63 1.57
C THR A 155 -17.13 -30.70 0.50
N VAL A 156 -16.02 -31.24 -0.02
CA VAL A 156 -16.03 -32.41 -0.90
C VAL A 156 -15.89 -33.66 -0.05
N ARG A 157 -16.88 -34.57 -0.09
CA ARG A 157 -16.69 -35.92 0.44
C ARG A 157 -15.98 -36.73 -0.64
N LEU A 158 -14.78 -37.21 -0.34
CA LEU A 158 -14.11 -38.20 -1.17
C LEU A 158 -14.83 -39.56 -0.99
N PRO A 159 -15.05 -40.33 -2.07
CA PRO A 159 -15.70 -41.64 -2.01
C PRO A 159 -14.90 -42.66 -1.22
#